data_AF-A0A9D8HK55-F1
#
_entry.id   AF-A0A9D8HK55-F1
#
_cell.length_a   1.000
_cell.length_b   1.000
_cell.length_c   1.000
_cell.angle_alpha   90.00
_cell.angle_beta   90.00
_cell.angle_gamma   90.00
#
_symmetry.space_group_name_H-M   'P 1'
#
loop_
_entity.id
_entity.type
_entity.pdbx_description
1 polymer ?
#
loop_
_entity_poly.entity_id
_entity_poly.type
_entity_poly.pdbx_seq_one_letter_code
_entity_poly.pdbx_strand_id
1 'polypeptide(L)'
;MTKYLTISLVILALLAGIGIGYVITPQYADANMQSGHANGLGQADRNVDLRYLNAMISHHSLAMDLAEQAKNNSKRSEIIKLAEDILKHEPAAIEELYSWK
;
A
#
# COMPACT_ATOMS: atom_id res chain seq x y z
N MET A 1 -23.59 26.55 -42.82
CA MET A 1 -23.60 26.59 -41.34
C MET A 1 -23.73 25.20 -40.73
N THR A 2 -24.70 24.38 -41.16
CA THR A 2 -24.93 23.01 -40.68
C THR A 2 -23.78 22.01 -40.93
N LYS A 3 -23.05 22.12 -42.06
CA LYS A 3 -21.94 21.19 -42.38
C LYS A 3 -20.77 21.25 -41.39
N TYR A 4 -20.41 22.45 -40.93
CA TYR A 4 -19.32 22.62 -39.95
C TYR A 4 -19.77 22.22 -38.54
N LEU A 5 -21.04 22.45 -38.21
CA LEU A 5 -21.64 22.02 -36.95
C LEU A 5 -21.64 20.50 -36.83
N THR A 6 -22.01 19.77 -37.89
CA THR A 6 -21.99 18.31 -37.90
C THR A 6 -20.56 17.76 -37.79
N ILE A 7 -19.59 18.36 -38.48
CA ILE A 7 -18.18 17.93 -38.37
C ILE A 7 -17.66 18.16 -36.95
N SER A 8 -17.95 19.31 -36.34
CA SER A 8 -17.53 19.61 -34.97
C SER A 8 -18.14 18.65 -33.94
N LEU A 9 -19.41 18.26 -34.10
CA LEU A 9 -20.07 17.31 -33.20
C LEU A 9 -19.49 15.90 -33.32
N VAL A 10 -19.16 15.46 -34.54
CA VAL A 10 -18.52 14.16 -34.76
C VAL A 10 -17.13 14.11 -34.11
N ILE A 11 -16.34 15.18 -34.23
CA ILE A 11 -15.03 15.28 -33.58
C ILE A 11 -15.17 15.24 -32.06
N LEU A 12 -16.13 15.99 -31.49
CA LEU A 12 -16.37 16.01 -30.05
C LEU A 12 -16.80 14.64 -29.52
N ALA A 13 -17.68 13.95 -30.26
CA ALA A 13 -18.12 12.59 -29.92
C ALA A 13 -16.98 11.58 -29.99
N LEU A 14 -16.09 11.70 -30.97
CA LEU A 14 -14.88 10.87 -31.09
C LEU A 14 -13.93 11.11 -29.91
N LEU A 15 -13.65 12.36 -29.55
CA LEU A 15 -12.78 12.69 -28.42
C LEU A 15 -13.38 12.21 -27.09
N ALA A 16 -14.68 12.41 -26.88
CA ALA A 16 -15.38 11.90 -25.71
C ALA A 16 -15.37 10.36 -25.67
N GLY A 17 -15.60 9.69 -26.80
CA GLY A 17 -15.56 8.23 -26.91
C GLY A 17 -14.19 7.64 -26.61
N ILE A 18 -13.10 8.27 -27.09
CA ILE A 18 -11.73 7.85 -26.77
C ILE A 18 -11.43 8.06 -25.29
N GLY A 19 -11.82 9.21 -24.71
CA GLY A 19 -11.62 9.50 -23.29
C GLY A 19 -12.39 8.55 -22.37
N ILE A 20 -13.67 8.29 -22.67
CA ILE A 20 -14.52 7.34 -21.93
C ILE A 20 -14.01 5.91 -22.12
N GLY A 21 -13.59 5.55 -23.34
CA GLY A 21 -13.00 4.24 -23.62
C GLY A 21 -11.74 4.01 -22.79
N TYR A 22 -10.84 4.99 -22.72
CA TYR A 22 -9.60 4.91 -21.95
C TYR A 22 -9.85 4.64 -20.47
N VAL A 23 -10.80 5.33 -19.82
CA VAL A 23 -11.07 5.13 -18.39
C VAL A 23 -11.71 3.77 -18.04
N ILE A 24 -12.27 3.06 -19.03
CA ILE A 24 -12.86 1.72 -18.85
C ILE A 24 -11.82 0.62 -19.16
N THR A 25 -10.65 0.97 -19.71
CA THR A 25 -9.64 -0.02 -20.05
C THR A 25 -8.97 -0.63 -18.81
N PRO A 26 -8.56 -1.92 -18.88
CA PRO A 26 -7.74 -2.54 -17.83
C PRO A 26 -6.45 -1.75 -17.54
N GLN A 27 -5.86 -1.10 -18.55
CA GLN A 27 -4.65 -0.30 -18.40
C GLN A 27 -4.86 0.92 -17.48
N TYR A 28 -6.04 1.56 -17.52
CA TYR A 28 -6.38 2.66 -16.61
C TYR A 28 -6.63 2.17 -15.17
N ALA A 29 -7.22 0.98 -15.02
CA ALA A 29 -7.39 0.33 -13.72
C ALA A 29 -6.02 -0.05 -13.12
N ASP A 30 -5.15 -0.71 -13.89
CA ASP A 30 -3.82 -1.12 -13.47
C ASP A 30 -2.94 0.08 -13.08
N ALA A 31 -2.95 1.17 -13.86
CA ALA A 31 -2.19 2.37 -13.53
C ALA A 31 -2.62 3.00 -12.18
N ASN A 32 -3.93 2.99 -11.88
CA ASN A 32 -4.45 3.50 -10.61
C ASN A 32 -4.26 2.50 -9.45
N MET A 33 -4.30 1.20 -9.71
CA MET A 33 -4.04 0.16 -8.71
C MET A 33 -2.55 0.05 -8.36
N GLN A 34 -1.66 0.31 -9.32
CA GLN A 34 -0.20 0.33 -9.11
C GLN A 34 0.22 1.53 -8.24
N SER A 35 -0.56 2.63 -8.27
CA SER A 35 -0.45 3.72 -7.28
C SER A 35 -0.90 3.31 -5.87
N GLY A 36 -1.79 2.32 -5.74
CA GLY A 36 -2.28 1.79 -4.46
C GLY A 36 -1.37 0.74 -3.82
N HIS A 37 -0.37 0.26 -4.56
CA HIS A 37 0.68 -0.65 -4.08
C HIS A 37 2.03 0.06 -3.91
N ALA A 38 2.04 1.37 -3.66
CA ALA A 38 3.18 2.05 -3.08
C ALA A 38 3.34 1.65 -1.60
N ASN A 39 3.69 0.38 -1.35
CA ASN A 39 4.28 -0.06 -0.08
C ASN A 39 5.69 0.54 0.13
N GLY A 40 6.23 1.20 -0.90
CA GLY A 40 7.56 1.78 -0.87
C GLY A 40 7.49 3.20 -0.36
N LEU A 41 8.01 3.41 0.84
CA LEU A 41 8.74 4.57 1.43
C LEU A 41 8.89 5.90 0.65
N GLY A 42 8.00 6.25 -0.28
CA GLY A 42 8.19 7.33 -1.24
C GLY A 42 9.40 7.16 -2.15
N GLN A 43 9.76 8.26 -2.82
CA GLN A 43 10.99 8.35 -3.61
C GLN A 43 12.23 8.19 -2.72
N ALA A 44 13.30 7.64 -3.28
CA ALA A 44 14.60 7.63 -2.61
C ALA A 44 15.09 9.08 -2.46
N ASP A 45 15.16 9.54 -1.22
CA ASP A 45 15.67 10.86 -0.82
C ASP A 45 16.44 10.72 0.50
N ARG A 46 16.95 11.84 1.04
CA ARG A 46 17.71 11.83 2.30
C ARG A 46 16.92 11.36 3.53
N ASN A 47 15.60 11.24 3.43
CA ASN A 47 14.72 10.85 4.53
C ASN A 47 14.15 9.44 4.35
N VAL A 48 14.59 8.68 3.33
CA VAL A 48 14.08 7.33 3.06
C VAL A 48 14.33 6.39 4.24
N ASP A 49 15.50 6.49 4.89
CA ASP A 49 15.84 5.69 6.06
C ASP A 49 14.94 6.04 7.25
N LEU A 50 14.67 7.33 7.49
CA LEU A 50 13.75 7.75 8.55
C LEU A 50 12.33 7.21 8.31
N ARG A 51 11.86 7.20 7.06
CA ARG A 51 10.56 6.60 6.72
C ARG A 51 10.57 5.09 6.91
N TYR A 52 11.67 4.42 6.55
CA TYR A 52 11.85 2.99 6.80
C TYR A 52 11.79 2.69 8.30
N LEU A 53 12.53 3.42 9.12
CA LEU A 53 12.56 3.23 10.58
C LEU A 53 11.17 3.41 11.19
N ASN A 54 10.47 4.49 10.82
CA ASN A 54 9.09 4.71 11.30
C ASN A 54 8.13 3.60 10.85
N ALA A 55 8.23 3.15 9.60
CA ALA A 55 7.39 2.08 9.08
C ALA A 55 7.67 0.74 9.77
N MET A 56 8.94 0.40 10.01
CA MET A 56 9.32 -0.83 10.69
C MET A 56 8.94 -0.80 12.17
N ILE A 57 9.14 0.30 12.89
CA ILE A 57 8.66 0.42 14.28
C ILE A 57 7.15 0.15 14.35
N SER A 58 6.37 0.73 13.43
CA SER A 58 4.93 0.48 13.36
C SER A 58 4.59 -0.97 12.98
N HIS A 59 5.30 -1.56 12.02
CA HIS A 59 5.10 -2.93 11.58
C HIS A 59 5.36 -3.94 12.70
N HIS A 60 6.48 -3.79 13.41
CA HIS A 60 6.86 -4.63 14.55
C HIS A 60 5.85 -4.49 15.71
N SER A 61 5.38 -3.26 15.99
CA SER A 61 4.35 -3.03 17.02
C SER A 61 3.03 -3.74 16.67
N LEU A 62 2.59 -3.66 15.42
CA LEU A 62 1.39 -4.37 14.95
C LEU A 62 1.56 -5.90 14.99
N ALA A 63 2.77 -6.41 14.74
CA ALA A 63 3.08 -7.83 14.88
C ALA A 63 2.92 -8.30 16.33
N MET A 64 3.31 -7.49 17.32
CA MET A 64 3.07 -7.78 18.74
C MET A 64 1.57 -7.82 19.07
N ASP A 65 0.79 -6.84 18.62
CA ASP A 65 -0.66 -6.81 18.84
C ASP A 65 -1.37 -8.05 18.26
N LEU A 66 -0.94 -8.50 17.07
CA LEU A 66 -1.47 -9.70 16.44
C LEU A 66 -0.98 -10.97 17.16
N ALA A 67 0.27 -11.00 17.62
CA ALA A 67 0.81 -12.12 18.39
C ALA A 67 0.05 -12.29 19.71
N GLU A 68 -0.26 -11.21 20.43
CA GLU A 68 -1.07 -11.26 21.64
C GLU A 68 -2.46 -11.86 21.37
N GLN A 69 -3.10 -11.44 20.28
CA GLN A 69 -4.39 -12.02 19.84
C GLN A 69 -4.25 -13.50 19.47
N ALA A 70 -3.21 -13.88 18.74
CA ALA A 70 -2.97 -15.25 18.31
C ALA A 70 -2.69 -16.18 19.50
N LYS A 71 -1.90 -15.72 20.48
CA LYS A 71 -1.63 -16.43 21.73
C LYS A 71 -2.91 -16.69 22.52
N ASN A 72 -3.79 -15.69 22.62
CA ASN A 72 -5.00 -15.79 23.45
C ASN A 72 -6.16 -16.55 22.78
N ASN A 73 -6.24 -16.52 21.44
CA ASN A 73 -7.40 -17.04 20.71
C ASN A 73 -7.13 -18.37 19.97
N SER A 74 -5.87 -18.72 19.73
CA SER A 74 -5.54 -19.96 19.01
C SER A 74 -5.68 -21.19 19.92
N LYS A 75 -6.06 -22.31 19.30
CA LYS A 75 -6.03 -23.65 19.92
C LYS A 75 -4.85 -24.50 19.46
N ARG A 76 -4.03 -24.00 18.53
CA ARG A 76 -2.88 -24.70 17.96
C ARG A 76 -1.62 -24.33 18.72
N SER A 77 -0.96 -25.31 19.33
CA SER A 77 0.25 -25.14 20.14
C SER A 77 1.37 -24.41 19.39
N GLU A 78 1.57 -24.76 18.12
CA GLU A 78 2.58 -24.17 17.24
C GLU A 78 2.34 -22.68 16.97
N ILE A 79 1.07 -22.24 16.91
CA ILE A 79 0.73 -20.82 16.71
C ILE A 79 0.92 -20.04 18.01
N ILE A 80 0.55 -20.63 19.15
CA ILE A 80 0.77 -20.02 20.46
C ILE A 80 2.28 -19.83 20.70
N LYS A 81 3.08 -20.86 20.42
CA LYS A 81 4.54 -20.80 20.55
C LYS A 81 5.15 -19.72 19.64
N LEU A 82 4.72 -19.66 18.38
CA LEU A 82 5.17 -18.61 17.47
C LEU A 82 4.81 -17.22 17.99
N ALA A 83 3.60 -17.03 18.52
CA ALA A 83 3.19 -15.76 19.09
C ALA A 83 4.03 -15.36 20.32
N GLU A 84 4.34 -16.31 21.20
CA GLU A 84 5.25 -16.08 22.34
C GLU A 84 6.66 -15.70 21.89
N ASP A 85 7.18 -16.37 20.85
CA ASP A 85 8.48 -16.05 20.27
C ASP A 85 8.48 -14.63 19.67
N ILE A 86 7.42 -14.22 18.97
CA ILE A 86 7.27 -12.85 18.46
C ILE A 86 7.28 -11.85 19.62
N LEU A 87 6.38 -12.00 20.60
CA LEU A 87 6.28 -11.09 21.75
C LEU A 87 7.58 -10.96 22.54
N LYS A 88 8.43 -11.99 22.55
CA LYS A 88 9.72 -11.98 23.22
C LYS A 88 10.79 -11.17 22.47
N HIS A 89 10.82 -11.20 21.14
CA HIS A 89 11.93 -10.63 20.36
C HIS A 89 11.60 -9.25 19.74
N GLU A 90 10.35 -8.99 19.41
CA GLU A 90 9.93 -7.71 18.80
C GLU A 90 10.30 -6.46 19.61
N PRO A 91 10.23 -6.45 20.97
CA PRO A 91 10.63 -5.27 21.75
C PRO A 91 12.09 -4.85 21.53
N ALA A 92 13.01 -5.82 21.48
CA ALA A 92 14.43 -5.56 21.24
C ALA A 92 14.68 -5.03 19.82
N ALA A 93 13.95 -5.54 18.83
CA ALA A 93 14.01 -5.02 17.46
C ALA A 93 13.51 -3.58 17.36
N ILE A 94 12.43 -3.24 18.08
CA ILE A 94 11.90 -1.87 18.15
C ILE A 94 12.93 -0.94 18.81
N GLU A 95 13.54 -1.35 19.92
CA GLU A 95 14.60 -0.57 20.60
C GLU A 95 15.79 -0.30 19.67
N GLU A 96 16.23 -1.31 18.91
CA GLU A 96 17.29 -1.17 17.92
C GLU A 96 16.93 -0.15 16.84
N LEU A 97 15.71 -0.22 16.28
CA LEU A 97 15.24 0.76 15.29
C LEU A 97 15.17 2.18 15.85
N TYR A 98 14.79 2.36 17.12
CA TYR A 98 14.84 3.66 17.79
C TYR A 98 16.28 4.16 18.01
N SER A 99 17.25 3.26 18.20
CA SER A 99 18.66 3.65 18.37
C SER A 99 19.30 4.20 17.09
N TRP A 100 18.74 3.86 15.93
CA TRP A 100 19.20 4.32 14.61
C TRP A 100 18.50 5.59 14.13
N LYS A 101 17.44 6.01 14.81
CA LYS A 101 16.60 7.14 14.45
C LYS A 101 17.16 8.46 14.96
#